data_AF-A0A916XIK3-F1
#
_entry.id   AF-A0A916XIK3-F1
#
_cell.length_a   1.000
_cell.length_b   1.000
_cell.length_c   1.000
_cell.angle_alpha   90.00
_cell.angle_beta   90.00
_cell.angle_gamma   90.00
#
_symmetry.space_group_name_H-M   'P 1'
#
loop_
_entity.id
_entity.type
_entity.pdbx_description
1 polymer ?
#
loop_
_entity_poly.entity_id
_entity_poly.type
_entity_poly.pdbx_seq_one_letter_code
_entity_poly.pdbx_strand_id
1 'polypeptide(L)'
;MIFSPQQIKFEFLSYLKEFGARPEEWRIGVADDAERALFADNEVDRAHDIWLWKPALSATAARIVLSYFAERHGIAPARYEAGTTARHVFLFKRQGPAGQGAAG
;
A
#
# COMPACT_ATOMS: atom_id res chain seq x y z
N MET A 1 -6.30 -4.66 -16.36
CA MET A 1 -4.93 -4.40 -16.88
C MET A 1 -3.93 -4.97 -15.89
N ILE A 2 -2.80 -5.52 -16.34
CA ILE A 2 -1.72 -6.07 -15.50
C ILE A 2 -0.48 -5.21 -15.68
N PHE A 3 0.23 -4.88 -14.59
CA PHE A 3 1.31 -3.89 -14.59
C PHE A 3 2.69 -4.50 -14.33
N SER A 4 3.71 -3.92 -14.95
CA SER A 4 5.11 -4.24 -14.66
C SER A 4 5.54 -3.68 -13.29
N PRO A 5 6.57 -4.27 -12.64
CA PRO A 5 7.09 -3.73 -11.39
C PRO A 5 7.48 -2.25 -11.48
N GLN A 6 8.00 -1.81 -12.63
CA GLN A 6 8.42 -0.42 -12.83
C GLN A 6 7.21 0.53 -12.90
N GLN A 7 6.13 0.11 -13.58
CA GLN A 7 4.90 0.91 -13.65
C GLN A 7 4.27 1.08 -12.27
N ILE A 8 4.16 -0.01 -11.50
CA ILE A 8 3.61 0.04 -10.14
C ILE A 8 4.46 0.94 -9.25
N LYS A 9 5.80 0.79 -9.29
CA LYS A 9 6.71 1.66 -8.53
C LYS A 9 6.54 3.13 -8.88
N PHE A 10 6.43 3.45 -10.16
CA PHE A 10 6.25 4.83 -10.62
C PHE A 10 4.93 5.43 -10.11
N GLU A 11 3.81 4.73 -10.28
CA GLU A 11 2.52 5.22 -9.78
C GLU A 11 2.53 5.39 -8.25
N PHE A 12 3.04 4.41 -7.51
CA PHE A 12 3.07 4.46 -6.05
C PHE A 12 3.96 5.62 -5.56
N LEU A 13 5.11 5.85 -6.18
CA LEU A 13 5.97 7.00 -5.86
C LEU A 13 5.28 8.34 -6.15
N SER A 14 4.48 8.42 -7.20
CA SER A 14 3.69 9.63 -7.49
C SER A 14 2.66 9.89 -6.39
N TYR A 15 1.96 8.86 -5.91
CA TYR A 15 1.01 8.99 -4.79
C TYR A 15 1.68 9.40 -3.48
N LEU A 16 2.84 8.81 -3.16
CA LEU A 16 3.62 9.22 -1.97
C LEU A 16 3.97 10.71 -2.04
N LYS A 17 4.40 11.19 -3.21
CA LYS A 17 4.74 12.60 -3.41
C LYS A 17 3.53 13.52 -3.31
N GLU A 18 2.38 13.09 -3.83
CA GLU A 18 1.16 13.89 -3.89
C GLU A 18 0.47 14.02 -2.53
N PHE A 19 0.40 12.93 -1.75
CA PHE A 19 -0.47 12.87 -0.55
C PHE A 19 0.29 12.70 0.79
N GLY A 20 1.62 12.68 0.77
CA GLY A 20 2.43 12.74 1.99
C GLY A 20 3.77 12.02 1.84
N ALA A 21 4.87 12.76 1.88
CA ALA A 21 6.19 12.21 1.58
C ALA A 21 6.86 11.42 2.72
N ARG A 22 6.23 11.26 3.89
CA ARG A 22 6.83 10.62 5.07
C ARG A 22 6.57 9.11 5.04
N PRO A 23 7.60 8.25 4.90
CA PRO A 23 7.41 6.80 4.80
C PRO A 23 6.66 6.15 5.97
N GLU A 24 6.82 6.69 7.18
CA GLU A 24 6.20 6.19 8.41
C GLU A 24 4.66 6.22 8.40
N GLU A 25 4.07 7.13 7.62
CA GLU A 25 2.62 7.30 7.46
C GLU A 25 2.00 6.23 6.54
N TRP A 26 2.83 5.50 5.81
CA TRP A 26 2.40 4.56 4.78
C TRP A 26 2.59 3.11 5.19
N ARG A 27 1.80 2.26 4.56
CA ARG A 27 1.90 0.81 4.66
C ARG A 27 1.75 0.19 3.28
N ILE A 28 2.56 -0.82 3.00
CA ILE A 28 2.55 -1.54 1.72
C ILE A 28 2.42 -3.04 1.94
N GLY A 29 1.67 -3.73 1.08
CA GLY A 29 1.57 -5.17 1.14
C GLY A 29 1.33 -5.81 -0.22
N VAL A 30 1.32 -7.14 -0.21
CA VAL A 30 0.92 -7.95 -1.36
C VAL A 30 -0.20 -8.89 -0.95
N ALA A 31 -1.18 -9.10 -1.83
CA ALA A 31 -2.35 -9.92 -1.55
C ALA A 31 -2.85 -10.69 -2.77
N ASP A 32 -3.59 -11.77 -2.52
CA ASP A 32 -4.40 -12.44 -3.53
C ASP A 32 -5.69 -11.62 -3.80
N ASP A 33 -6.24 -10.99 -2.77
CA ASP A 33 -7.36 -10.04 -2.84
C ASP A 33 -6.97 -8.73 -2.15
N ALA A 34 -6.65 -7.70 -2.95
CA ALA A 34 -6.21 -6.41 -2.43
C ALA A 34 -7.33 -5.62 -1.76
N GLU A 35 -8.59 -5.76 -2.21
CA GLU A 35 -9.69 -5.02 -1.62
C GLU A 35 -9.99 -5.55 -0.22
N ARG A 36 -10.02 -6.87 -0.06
CA ARG A 36 -10.11 -7.48 1.27
C ARG A 36 -8.94 -7.06 2.16
N ALA A 37 -7.70 -7.14 1.65
CA ALA A 37 -6.52 -6.75 2.42
C ALA A 37 -6.58 -5.30 2.89
N LEU A 38 -6.98 -4.38 2.03
CA LEU A 38 -7.12 -2.96 2.36
C LEU A 38 -8.23 -2.72 3.38
N PHE A 39 -9.45 -3.16 3.07
CA PHE A 39 -10.65 -2.69 3.77
C PHE A 39 -11.08 -3.58 4.94
N ALA A 40 -10.83 -4.88 4.86
CA ALA A 40 -11.19 -5.81 5.93
C ALA A 40 -10.02 -6.05 6.89
N ASP A 41 -8.82 -6.31 6.37
CA ASP A 41 -7.68 -6.70 7.21
C ASP A 41 -6.88 -5.49 7.76
N ASN A 42 -6.82 -4.38 7.01
CA ASN A 42 -6.10 -3.16 7.41
C ASN A 42 -7.01 -1.98 7.79
N GLU A 43 -8.33 -2.19 7.75
CA GLU A 43 -9.36 -1.23 8.18
C GLU A 43 -9.21 0.15 7.50
N VAL A 44 -8.81 0.16 6.23
CA VAL A 44 -8.73 1.39 5.43
C VAL A 44 -10.15 1.92 5.18
N ASP A 45 -10.39 3.19 5.49
CA ASP A 45 -11.62 3.88 5.14
C ASP A 45 -11.60 4.28 3.67
N ARG A 46 -12.53 3.75 2.88
CA ARG A 46 -12.61 4.01 1.43
C ARG A 46 -12.76 5.50 1.07
N ALA A 47 -13.42 6.28 1.91
CA ALA A 47 -13.77 7.67 1.65
C ALA A 47 -12.76 8.65 2.25
N HIS A 48 -12.13 8.30 3.38
CA HIS A 48 -11.30 9.23 4.13
C HIS A 48 -9.79 8.93 4.05
N ASP A 49 -9.41 7.69 3.77
CA ASP A 49 -8.00 7.30 3.67
C ASP A 49 -7.48 7.37 2.23
N ILE A 50 -6.16 7.46 2.10
CA ILE A 50 -5.50 7.38 0.80
C ILE A 50 -5.11 5.93 0.58
N TRP A 51 -5.52 5.36 -0.53
CA TRP A 51 -5.21 3.98 -0.87
C TRP A 51 -5.17 3.78 -2.38
N LEU A 52 -4.40 2.79 -2.80
CA LEU A 52 -4.43 2.26 -4.15
C LEU A 52 -3.92 0.83 -4.15
N TRP A 53 -4.33 0.08 -5.16
CA TRP A 53 -3.78 -1.24 -5.44
C TRP A 53 -3.65 -1.46 -6.94
N LYS A 54 -2.71 -2.33 -7.32
CA LYS A 54 -2.43 -2.69 -8.70
C LYS A 54 -2.10 -4.17 -8.84
N PRO A 55 -2.64 -4.86 -9.86
CA PRO A 55 -2.23 -6.22 -10.22
C PRO A 55 -0.86 -6.22 -10.90
N ALA A 56 0.07 -7.01 -10.37
CA ALA A 56 1.37 -7.26 -10.98
C ALA A 56 1.33 -8.46 -11.93
N LEU A 57 2.30 -8.50 -12.86
CA LEU A 57 2.49 -9.60 -13.83
C LEU A 57 2.69 -10.98 -13.21
N SER A 58 3.22 -11.04 -11.99
CA SER A 58 3.46 -12.28 -11.26
C SER A 58 3.60 -12.02 -9.76
N ALA A 59 3.55 -13.08 -8.95
CA ALA A 59 3.81 -12.98 -7.52
C ALA A 59 5.23 -12.48 -7.22
N THR A 60 6.21 -12.91 -8.01
CA THR A 60 7.59 -12.39 -7.95
C THR A 60 7.64 -10.90 -8.24
N ALA A 61 6.92 -10.43 -9.27
CA ALA A 61 6.82 -9.01 -9.59
C ALA A 61 6.21 -8.20 -8.44
N ALA A 62 5.15 -8.71 -7.79
CA ALA A 62 4.56 -8.08 -6.62
C ALA A 62 5.55 -7.97 -5.45
N ARG A 63 6.28 -9.04 -5.15
CA ARG A 63 7.31 -9.06 -4.10
C ARG A 63 8.47 -8.10 -4.37
N ILE A 64 8.90 -7.97 -5.64
CA ILE A 64 9.93 -6.99 -6.03
C ILE A 64 9.47 -5.55 -5.76
N VAL A 65 8.18 -5.26 -5.87
CA VAL A 65 7.63 -3.94 -5.53
C VAL A 65 7.61 -3.77 -4.01
N LEU A 66 7.13 -4.77 -3.27
CA LEU A 66 7.12 -4.75 -1.80
C LEU A 66 8.52 -4.50 -1.22
N SER A 67 9.51 -5.32 -1.58
CA SER A 67 10.89 -5.16 -1.15
C SER A 67 11.45 -3.78 -1.51
N TYR A 68 11.15 -3.27 -2.70
CA TYR A 68 11.62 -1.94 -3.09
C TYR A 68 11.12 -0.83 -2.15
N PHE A 69 9.84 -0.83 -1.77
CA PHE A 69 9.31 0.20 -0.88
C PHE A 69 9.70 -0.02 0.58
N ALA A 70 9.74 -1.27 1.04
CA ALA A 70 10.12 -1.59 2.40
C ALA A 70 11.60 -1.32 2.66
N GLU A 71 12.48 -1.83 1.80
CA GLU A 71 13.93 -1.78 2.04
C GLU A 71 14.53 -0.43 1.61
N ARG A 72 14.10 0.13 0.47
CA ARG A 72 14.71 1.36 -0.07
C ARG A 72 14.06 2.64 0.44
N HIS A 73 12.77 2.60 0.72
CA HIS A 73 12.01 3.78 1.17
C HIS A 73 11.58 3.69 2.64
N GLY A 74 11.83 2.57 3.32
CA GLY A 74 11.51 2.42 4.75
C GLY A 74 10.01 2.35 5.05
N ILE A 75 9.18 2.03 4.06
CA ILE A 75 7.73 1.89 4.27
C ILE A 75 7.44 0.56 4.95
N ALA A 76 6.82 0.60 6.12
CA ALA A 76 6.54 -0.63 6.85
C ALA A 76 5.56 -1.55 6.10
N PRO A 77 5.73 -2.88 6.18
CA PRO A 77 4.78 -3.80 5.60
C PRO A 77 3.42 -3.71 6.32
N ALA A 78 2.35 -3.88 5.54
CA ALA A 78 0.98 -3.97 6.03
C ALA A 78 0.73 -5.29 6.77
N ARG A 79 -0.31 -5.32 7.60
CA ARG A 79 -0.74 -6.57 8.24
C ARG A 79 -1.52 -7.39 7.23
N TYR A 80 -0.86 -8.34 6.58
CA TYR A 80 -1.51 -9.30 5.69
C TYR A 80 -0.62 -10.52 5.46
N GLU A 81 -1.18 -11.72 5.64
CA GLU A 81 -0.52 -12.98 5.31
C GLU A 81 -0.71 -13.29 3.82
N ALA A 82 0.30 -12.92 3.03
CA ALA A 82 0.27 -13.14 1.60
C ALA A 82 0.52 -14.61 1.24
N GLY A 83 -0.40 -15.19 0.46
CA GLY A 83 -0.15 -16.46 -0.20
C GLY A 83 1.08 -16.38 -1.12
N THR A 84 1.68 -17.54 -1.43
CA THR A 84 2.82 -17.60 -2.38
C THR A 84 2.43 -17.16 -3.80
N THR A 85 1.13 -17.11 -4.08
CA THR A 85 0.53 -16.71 -5.36
C THR A 85 0.09 -15.25 -5.42
N ALA A 86 0.18 -14.48 -4.32
CA ALA A 86 -0.31 -13.11 -4.23
C ALA A 86 0.30 -12.21 -5.31
N ARG A 87 -0.54 -11.62 -6.16
CA ARG A 87 -0.11 -10.78 -7.31
C ARG A 87 -0.54 -9.33 -7.21
N HIS A 88 -1.40 -8.98 -6.26
CA HIS A 88 -1.83 -7.60 -6.09
C HIS A 88 -0.89 -6.91 -5.11
N VAL A 89 -0.41 -5.72 -5.48
CA VAL A 89 0.33 -4.84 -4.57
C VAL A 89 -0.63 -3.75 -4.12
N PHE A 90 -0.66 -3.46 -2.83
CA PHE A 90 -1.48 -2.39 -2.28
C PHE A 90 -0.65 -1.47 -1.40
N LEU A 91 -0.99 -0.18 -1.43
CA LEU A 91 -0.35 0.88 -0.65
C LEU A 91 -1.46 1.73 -0.04
N PHE A 92 -1.32 2.09 1.23
CA PHE A 92 -2.27 2.98 1.88
C PHE A 92 -1.60 3.87 2.93
N LYS A 93 -2.25 5.00 3.19
CA LYS A 93 -1.99 5.91 4.30
C LYS A 93 -3.32 6.15 4.99
N ARG A 94 -3.39 5.72 6.25
CA ARG A 94 -4.52 6.03 7.12
C ARG A 94 -4.40 7.46 7.58
N GLN A 95 -5.44 8.25 7.40
CA GLN A 95 -5.57 9.46 8.18
C GLN A 95 -5.77 8.99 9.62
N GLY A 96 -5.01 9.55 10.57
CA GLY A 96 -5.29 9.32 12.00
C GLY A 96 -6.76 9.62 12.30
N PRO A 97 -7.33 9.12 13.41
CA PRO A 97 -8.74 9.34 13.72
C PRO A 97 -9.09 10.81 13.50
N ALA A 98 -9.98 11.07 12.54
CA ALA A 98 -10.47 12.40 12.25
C ALA A 98 -11.04 12.98 13.55
N GLY A 99 -10.31 13.89 14.19
CA GLY A 99 -10.73 14.54 15.42
C GLY A 99 -10.58 13.71 16.71
N GLN A 100 -9.36 13.66 17.25
CA GLN A 100 -9.21 14.03 18.66
C GLN A 100 -8.42 15.34 18.67
N GLY A 101 -9.17 16.43 18.81
CA GLY A 101 -8.62 17.77 18.88
C GLY A 101 -7.62 17.87 20.03
N ALA A 102 -6.56 18.60 19.77
CA ALA A 102 -5.97 19.46 20.79
C ALA A 102 -7.09 20.39 21.31
N ALA A 103 -7.75 19.99 22.39
CA ALA A 103 -8.41 20.91 23.31
C ALA A 103 -7.49 20.99 24.53
N GLY A 104 -6.93 22.18 24.72
CA GLY A 104 -6.11 22.53 25.87
C GLY A 104 -6.92 22.74 27.14
#